data_AF-A0A7C4Y2T8-F1
#
_entry.id   AF-A0A7C4Y2T8-F1
#
_cell.length_a   1.000
_cell.length_b   1.000
_cell.length_c   1.000
_cell.angle_alpha   90.00
_cell.angle_beta   90.00
_cell.angle_gamma   90.00
#
_symmetry.space_group_name_H-M   'P 1'
#
loop_
_entity.id
_entity.type
_entity.pdbx_description
1 polymer ?
#
loop_
_entity_poly.entity_id
_entity_poly.type
_entity_poly.pdbx_seq_one_letter_code
_entity_poly.pdbx_strand_id
1 'polypeptide(L)' 'MVEFKIKVHPRQRLAYIPKEIVESLGTRLKAIPNLRGVFLCPEGLPPEQALNSMEAIYKHFKQEVKLRKNSKKPEPWL' A
#
# COMPACT_ATOMS: atom_id res chain seq x y z
N MET A 1 7.58 5.90 -0.89
CA MET A 1 7.28 4.60 -0.27
C MET A 1 7.94 3.52 -1.13
N VAL A 2 8.31 2.36 -0.58
CA VAL A 2 8.89 1.25 -1.38
C VAL A 2 7.76 0.35 -1.88
N GLU A 3 7.75 0.04 -3.17
CA GLU A 3 6.75 -0.84 -3.78
C GLU A 3 7.27 -2.27 -3.91
N PHE A 4 6.49 -3.23 -3.39
CA PHE A 4 6.75 -4.66 -3.58
C PHE A 4 5.67 -5.28 -4.46
N LYS A 5 6.08 -5.99 -5.51
CA LYS A 5 5.16 -6.72 -6.37
C LYS A 5 4.92 -8.11 -5.78
N ILE A 6 3.69 -8.36 -5.35
CA ILE A 6 3.28 -9.66 -4.79
C ILE A 6 2.43 -10.39 -5.82
N LYS A 7 2.78 -11.65 -6.11
CA LYS A 7 2.00 -12.54 -6.98
C LYS A 7 1.31 -13.59 -6.13
N VAL A 8 -0.01 -13.69 -6.27
CA VAL A 8 -0.79 -14.79 -5.72
C VAL A 8 -0.76 -15.95 -6.70
N HIS A 9 -0.38 -17.14 -6.24
CA HIS A 9 -0.44 -18.35 -7.05
C HIS A 9 -1.92 -18.69 -7.36
N PRO A 10 -2.32 -18.82 -8.63
CA PRO A 10 -3.74 -18.84 -9.03
C PRO A 10 -4.53 -20.04 -8.47
N ARG A 11 -3.91 -21.22 -8.37
CA ARG A 11 -4.56 -22.43 -7.84
C ARG A 11 -4.49 -22.55 -6.31
N GLN A 12 -3.28 -22.43 -5.76
CA GLN A 12 -3.03 -22.56 -4.32
C GLN A 12 -3.53 -21.36 -3.49
N ARG A 13 -3.76 -20.20 -4.13
CA ARG A 13 -4.16 -18.94 -3.48
C ARG A 13 -3.17 -18.46 -2.40
N LEU A 14 -1.91 -18.84 -2.53
CA LEU A 14 -0.82 -18.44 -1.65
C LEU A 14 0.01 -17.34 -2.29
N ALA A 15 0.54 -16.44 -1.48
CA ALA A 15 1.50 -15.43 -1.91
C ALA A 15 2.72 -15.45 -1.01
N TYR A 16 3.90 -15.34 -1.61
CA TYR A 16 5.12 -15.08 -0.87
C TYR A 16 5.13 -13.61 -0.42
N ILE A 17 5.37 -13.38 0.86
CA ILE A 17 5.57 -12.04 1.43
C ILE A 17 7.08 -11.80 1.52
N PRO A 18 7.62 -10.74 0.87
CA PRO A 18 9.03 -10.38 0.96
C PRO A 18 9.54 -10.27 2.39
N LYS A 19 10.81 -10.68 2.59
CA LYS A 19 11.48 -10.72 3.89
C LYS A 19 11.38 -9.38 4.62
N GLU A 20 11.54 -8.27 3.92
CA GLU A 20 11.51 -6.91 4.46
C GLU A 20 10.14 -6.56 5.06
N ILE A 21 9.05 -7.05 4.46
CA ILE A 21 7.69 -6.86 4.99
C ILE A 21 7.51 -7.72 6.24
N VAL A 22 8.01 -8.96 6.25
CA VAL A 22 7.93 -9.85 7.41
C VAL A 22 8.78 -9.33 8.58
N GLU A 23 9.97 -8.79 8.32
CA GLU A 23 10.83 -8.22 9.35
C GLU A 23 10.24 -6.95 9.98
N SER A 24 9.46 -6.17 9.21
CA SER A 24 8.84 -4.94 9.71
C SER A 24 7.48 -5.15 10.37
N LEU A 25 6.66 -6.08 9.87
CA LEU A 25 5.28 -6.29 10.35
C LEU A 25 5.10 -7.57 11.17
N GLY A 26 6.10 -8.45 11.18
CA GLY A 26 6.03 -9.78 11.78
C GLY A 26 5.35 -10.81 10.89
N THR A 27 5.18 -12.02 11.44
CA THR A 27 4.63 -13.19 10.74
C THR A 27 3.13 -13.37 10.91
N ARG A 28 2.52 -12.68 11.88
CA ARG A 28 1.08 -12.73 12.17
C ARG A 28 0.40 -11.46 11.67
N LEU A 29 -0.25 -11.56 10.52
CA LEU A 29 -0.82 -10.41 9.82
C LEU A 29 -2.33 -10.61 9.60
N LYS A 30 -3.09 -9.52 9.73
CA LYS A 30 -4.48 -9.43 9.30
C LYS A 30 -4.57 -8.65 7.98
N ALA A 31 -5.38 -9.14 7.06
CA ALA A 31 -5.67 -8.51 5.78
C ALA A 31 -7.09 -7.95 5.79
N ILE A 32 -7.24 -6.66 5.51
CA ILE A 32 -8.54 -5.96 5.43
C ILE A 32 -8.76 -5.57 3.97
N PRO A 33 -9.49 -6.37 3.18
CA PRO A 33 -9.74 -6.07 1.77
C PRO A 33 -10.81 -5.00 1.59
N ASN A 34 -10.72 -4.27 0.47
CA ASN A 34 -11.74 -3.37 -0.06
C ASN A 34 -11.80 -3.54 -1.59
N LEU A 35 -12.76 -2.90 -2.27
CA LEU A 35 -13.06 -3.05 -3.71
C LEU A 35 -11.85 -3.10 -4.65
N ARG A 36 -10.77 -2.36 -4.35
CA ARG A 36 -9.58 -2.24 -5.22
C ARG A 36 -8.25 -2.34 -4.48
N GLY A 37 -8.25 -2.84 -3.25
CA GLY A 37 -7.03 -2.88 -2.47
C GLY A 37 -7.18 -3.70 -1.19
N VAL A 38 -6.06 -3.87 -0.50
CA VAL A 38 -6.01 -4.55 0.79
C VAL A 38 -5.07 -3.80 1.70
N PHE A 39 -5.49 -3.61 2.95
CA PHE A 39 -4.60 -3.14 4.01
C PHE A 39 -4.09 -4.35 4.79
N LEU A 40 -2.79 -4.59 4.76
CA LEU A 40 -2.12 -5.67 5.47
C LEU A 40 -1.39 -5.07 6.68
N CYS A 41 -1.64 -5.60 7.87
CA CYS A 41 -1.05 -5.08 9.11
C CYS A 41 -0.91 -6.18 10.17
N PRO A 42 -0.13 -5.96 11.26
CA PRO A 42 0.00 -6.94 12.33
C PRO A 42 -1.34 -7.31 12.98
N GLU A 43 -1.48 -8.57 13.37
CA GLU A 43 -2.60 -9.00 14.23
C GLU A 43 -2.56 -8.23 15.56
N GLY A 44 -3.72 -7.83 16.07
CA GLY A 44 -3.83 -7.05 17.30
C GLY A 44 -3.46 -5.57 17.18
N LEU A 45 -3.07 -5.07 15.99
CA LEU A 45 -2.81 -3.63 15.82
C LEU A 45 -4.04 -2.78 16.19
N PRO A 46 -3.91 -1.82 17.12
CA PRO A 46 -5.01 -0.94 17.53
C PRO A 46 -5.57 -0.12 16.36
N PRO A 47 -6.90 0.11 16.31
CA PRO A 47 -7.54 0.86 15.21
C PRO A 47 -6.93 2.24 14.95
N GLU A 48 -6.52 2.95 16.00
CA GLU A 48 -5.94 4.30 15.90
C GLU A 48 -4.59 4.27 15.18
N GLN A 49 -3.75 3.27 15.48
CA GLN A 49 -2.45 3.10 14.82
C GLN A 49 -2.62 2.65 13.36
N ALA A 50 -3.61 1.80 13.09
CA ALA A 50 -3.98 1.41 11.74
C ALA A 50 -4.41 2.64 10.92
N LEU A 51 -5.27 3.49 11.48
CA LEU A 51 -5.74 4.72 10.85
C LEU A 51 -4.58 5.68 10.54
N ASN A 52 -3.68 5.92 11.50
CA ASN A 52 -2.50 6.75 11.30
C ASN A 52 -1.62 6.26 10.13
N SER A 53 -1.45 4.94 10.03
CA SER A 53 -0.70 4.32 8.94
C SER A 53 -1.39 4.50 7.58
N MET A 54 -2.71 4.30 7.55
CA MET A 54 -3.51 4.52 6.35
C MET A 54 -3.50 5.98 5.89
N GLU A 55 -3.51 6.95 6.82
CA GLU A 55 -3.40 8.36 6.50
C GLU A 55 -2.07 8.72 5.85
N ALA A 56 -0.96 8.15 6.33
CA ALA A 56 0.35 8.37 5.73
C ALA A 56 0.39 7.86 4.28
N ILE A 57 -0.14 6.65 4.05
CA ILE A 57 -0.28 6.05 2.71
C ILE A 57 -1.18 6.94 1.82
N TYR A 58 -2.32 7.40 2.35
CA TYR A 58 -3.22 8.29 1.62
C TYR A 58 -2.56 9.61 1.23
N LYS A 59 -1.84 10.26 2.16
CA LYS A 59 -1.11 11.52 1.89
C LYS A 59 -0.08 11.34 0.78
N HIS A 60 0.65 10.21 0.77
CA HIS A 60 1.60 9.88 -0.28
C HIS A 60 0.92 9.76 -1.65
N PHE A 61 -0.10 8.93 -1.79
CA PHE A 61 -0.83 8.79 -3.07
C PHE A 61 -1.49 10.09 -3.52
N LYS A 62 -2.05 10.88 -2.59
CA LYS A 62 -2.63 12.19 -2.90
C LYS A 62 -1.58 13.11 -3.51
N GLN A 63 -0.35 13.08 -3.02
CA GLN A 63 0.74 13.89 -3.57
C GLN A 63 1.15 13.40 -4.96
N GLU A 64 1.27 12.09 -5.17
CA GLU A 64 1.58 11.54 -6.50
C GLU A 64 0.54 11.91 -7.55
N VAL A 65 -0.75 11.84 -7.20
CA VAL A 65 -1.84 12.24 -8.09
C VAL A 65 -1.72 13.72 -8.47
N LYS A 66 -1.35 14.60 -7.52
CA LYS A 66 -1.13 16.03 -7.81
C LYS A 66 0.04 16.24 -8.76
N LEU A 67 1.17 15.58 -8.52
CA LEU A 67 2.36 15.69 -9.37
C LEU A 67 2.09 15.23 -10.80
N ARG A 68 1.41 14.09 -10.96
CA ARG A 68 1.02 13.56 -12.28
C ARG A 68 0.04 14.48 -13.04
N LYS A 69 -0.82 15.22 -12.33
CA LYS A 69 -1.73 16.21 -12.93
C LYS A 69 -0.97 17.46 -13.38
N ASN A 70 0.01 17.90 -12.60
CA ASN A 70 0.84 19.06 -12.95
C ASN A 70 1.80 18.75 -14.12
N SER A 71 2.38 17.55 -14.18
CA SER A 71 3.25 17.13 -15.28
C SER A 71 2.52 16.86 -16.60
N LYS A 72 1.18 16.78 -16.57
CA LYS A 72 0.33 16.62 -17.76
C LYS A 72 -0.28 17.94 -18.26
N LYS A 73 0.00 19.07 -17.59
CA LYS A 73 -0.31 20.37 -18.20
C LYS A 73 0.72 20.60 -19.31
N PRO A 74 0.31 20.75 -20.59
CA PRO A 74 1.25 21.24 -21.59
C PRO A 74 1.77 22.59 -21.11
N GLU A 75 3.07 22.83 -21.26
CA GLU A 75 3.60 24.18 -21.09
C GLU A 75 2.79 25.09 -22.03
N PRO A 76 2.16 26.16 -21.51
CA PRO A 76 1.67 27.17 -22.41
C PRO A 76 2.93 27.74 -23.08
N TRP A 77 2.90 27.89 -24.40
CA TRP A 77 3.94 28.48 -25.26
C TRP A 77 5.18 27.61 -25.58
N LEU A 78 4.99 26.67 -26.52
CA LEU A 78 5.91 26.45 -27.66
C LEU A 78 5.07 26.23 -28.92
#